data_AF-A0A353Q0W2-F1
#
_entry.id   AF-A0A353Q0W2-F1
#
_cell.length_a   1.000
_cell.length_b   1.000
_cell.length_c   1.000
_cell.angle_alpha   90.00
_cell.angle_beta   90.00
_cell.angle_gamma   90.00
#
_symmetry.space_group_name_H-M   'P 1'
#
loop_
_entity.id
_entity.type
_entity.pdbx_description
1 polymer ?
#
loop_
_entity_poly.entity_id
_entity_poly.type
_entity_poly.pdbx_seq_one_letter_code
_entity_poly.pdbx_strand_id
1 'polypeptide(L)'
;MKKEYYIRLFLSIIIILIIFIYSKESFKYLFFLICHEAVHIITAAKLGYRTDKFLILPFGVTANIKDDIINPIDDILISLSGPLFNLIIAVLFYFLYIQYGYDYIYFKVNIVLMLFNLIPAGFLDGGRILKDIIKVYYSFYYSEFLIYLNGIIFGCIILFITIYEGNIFKFLIKALFGVYFIFVSFQDRKSINYRIIKDFLYKGFYLKNKNNYKVELRGFNIHTKLFDVIKTFCFKHYYIIYVMDGKNPIKKIDEEDIIKAYLSYGNISLDECLKYDLQEENSW
;
A
#
# COMPACT_ATOMS: atom_id res chain seq x y z
N MET A 1 -2.07 -8.86 9.64
CA MET A 1 -3.30 -8.04 9.66
C MET A 1 -3.63 -7.39 11.01
N LYS A 2 -3.88 -8.11 12.13
CA LYS A 2 -4.16 -7.45 13.43
C LYS A 2 -3.12 -6.37 13.79
N LYS A 3 -1.83 -6.62 13.51
CA LYS A 3 -0.71 -5.71 13.82
C LYS A 3 -0.65 -4.44 12.95
N GLU A 4 -0.96 -4.52 11.65
CA GLU A 4 -0.98 -3.36 10.73
C GLU A 4 -2.14 -2.42 11.04
N TYR A 5 -3.25 -2.97 11.52
CA TYR A 5 -4.42 -2.23 11.99
C TYR A 5 -4.11 -1.40 13.25
N TYR A 6 -3.39 -1.96 14.24
CA TYR A 6 -2.96 -1.20 15.42
C TYR A 6 -1.94 -0.11 15.09
N ILE A 7 -1.15 -0.28 14.01
CA ILE A 7 -0.14 0.70 13.58
C ILE A 7 -0.80 1.92 12.91
N ARG A 8 -1.72 1.71 11.95
CA ARG A 8 -2.53 2.80 11.36
C ARG A 8 -3.34 3.54 12.42
N LEU A 9 -3.91 2.80 13.36
CA LEU A 9 -4.66 3.36 14.48
C LEU A 9 -3.79 4.23 15.39
N PHE A 10 -2.57 3.79 15.71
CA PHE A 10 -1.62 4.50 16.56
C PHE A 10 -1.09 5.78 15.90
N LEU A 11 -1.02 5.82 14.57
CA LEU A 11 -0.63 6.98 13.76
C LEU A 11 -1.65 8.08 13.69
N SER A 12 -2.89 7.71 13.39
CA SER A 12 -4.01 8.63 13.48
C SER A 12 -4.11 9.19 14.89
N ILE A 13 -3.87 8.39 15.93
CA ILE A 13 -3.83 8.82 17.34
C ILE A 13 -2.70 9.85 17.58
N ILE A 14 -1.49 9.64 17.05
CA ILE A 14 -0.38 10.60 17.21
C ILE A 14 -0.61 11.89 16.41
N ILE A 15 -1.09 11.80 15.16
CA ILE A 15 -1.40 12.97 14.32
C ILE A 15 -2.52 13.80 14.95
N ILE A 16 -3.57 13.14 15.44
CA ILE A 16 -4.67 13.78 16.16
C ILE A 16 -4.17 14.39 17.47
N LEU A 17 -3.32 13.73 18.26
CA LEU A 17 -2.74 14.28 19.50
C LEU A 17 -1.84 15.51 19.27
N ILE A 18 -1.07 15.50 18.17
CA ILE A 18 -0.19 16.61 17.76
C ILE A 18 -1.00 17.82 17.30
N ILE A 19 -2.10 17.58 16.59
CA ILE A 19 -3.07 18.61 16.21
C ILE A 19 -3.87 19.09 17.44
N PHE A 20 -4.18 18.20 18.40
CA PHE A 20 -4.96 18.46 19.61
C PHE A 20 -4.32 19.45 20.59
N ILE A 21 -3.00 19.46 20.71
CA ILE A 21 -2.34 20.24 21.77
C ILE A 21 -2.18 21.73 21.40
N TYR A 22 -2.28 22.10 20.11
CA TYR A 22 -1.87 23.43 19.64
C TYR A 22 -2.98 24.38 19.14
N SER A 23 -4.26 23.99 19.05
CA SER A 23 -5.32 24.94 18.67
C SER A 23 -6.72 24.56 19.16
N LYS A 24 -7.57 25.57 19.39
CA LYS A 24 -9.04 25.43 19.55
C LYS A 24 -9.72 24.78 18.33
N GLU A 25 -8.98 24.61 17.23
CA GLU A 25 -9.46 24.15 15.91
C GLU A 25 -9.25 22.65 15.68
N SER A 26 -8.66 21.95 16.65
CA SER A 26 -8.33 20.51 16.58
C SER A 26 -9.55 19.60 16.34
N PHE A 27 -10.71 20.01 16.83
CA PHE A 27 -11.97 19.34 16.53
C PHE A 27 -12.31 19.32 15.03
N LYS A 28 -11.98 20.38 14.29
CA LYS A 28 -12.27 20.47 12.84
C LYS A 28 -11.43 19.45 12.05
N TYR A 29 -10.14 19.32 12.38
CA TYR A 29 -9.29 18.29 11.78
C TYR A 29 -9.80 16.89 12.05
N LEU A 30 -10.15 16.58 13.31
CA LEU A 30 -10.69 15.27 13.67
C LEU A 30 -11.99 14.98 12.91
N PHE A 31 -12.90 15.96 12.85
CA PHE A 31 -14.17 15.82 12.14
C PHE A 31 -13.96 15.48 10.65
N PHE A 32 -13.16 16.27 9.93
CA PHE A 32 -12.93 16.00 8.50
C PHE A 32 -12.10 14.75 8.25
N LEU A 33 -11.22 14.35 9.17
CA LEU A 33 -10.52 13.07 9.09
C LEU A 33 -11.51 11.90 9.24
N ILE A 34 -12.46 11.97 10.18
CA ILE A 34 -13.51 10.95 10.30
C ILE A 34 -14.36 10.88 9.03
N CYS A 35 -14.75 12.03 8.47
CA CYS A 35 -15.48 12.06 7.20
C CYS A 35 -14.66 11.48 6.03
N HIS A 36 -13.36 11.79 5.97
CA HIS A 36 -12.44 11.25 4.98
C HIS A 36 -12.38 9.71 5.05
N GLU A 37 -12.18 9.14 6.24
CA GLU A 37 -12.19 7.69 6.45
C GLU A 37 -13.55 7.06 6.11
N ALA A 38 -14.66 7.74 6.45
CA ALA A 38 -15.99 7.28 6.10
C ALA A 38 -16.18 7.19 4.57
N VAL A 39 -15.59 8.11 3.79
CA VAL A 39 -15.66 8.07 2.33
C VAL A 39 -14.88 6.89 1.74
N HIS A 40 -13.73 6.52 2.30
CA HIS A 40 -13.03 5.29 1.90
C HIS A 40 -13.91 4.06 2.09
N ILE A 41 -14.57 3.96 3.24
CA ILE A 41 -15.45 2.84 3.59
C ILE A 41 -16.65 2.78 2.64
N ILE A 42 -17.30 3.92 2.39
CA ILE A 42 -18.44 4.01 1.46
C ILE A 42 -18.00 3.61 0.05
N THR A 43 -16.82 4.05 -0.39
CA THR A 43 -16.27 3.73 -1.71
C THR A 43 -15.97 2.24 -1.83
N ALA A 44 -15.34 1.63 -0.82
CA ALA A 44 -15.08 0.19 -0.77
C ALA A 44 -16.39 -0.61 -0.82
N ALA A 45 -17.40 -0.22 -0.04
CA ALA A 45 -18.71 -0.86 -0.04
C ALA A 45 -19.41 -0.76 -1.41
N LYS A 46 -19.32 0.40 -2.08
CA LYS A 46 -19.87 0.60 -3.44
C LYS A 46 -19.17 -0.25 -4.51
N LEU A 47 -17.88 -0.54 -4.33
CA LEU A 47 -17.11 -1.43 -5.19
C LEU A 47 -17.33 -2.92 -4.89
N GLY A 48 -18.21 -3.25 -3.93
CA GLY A 48 -18.60 -4.61 -3.63
C GLY A 48 -17.74 -5.31 -2.57
N TYR A 49 -16.79 -4.60 -1.95
CA TYR A 49 -15.96 -5.16 -0.88
C TYR A 49 -16.73 -5.21 0.43
N ARG A 50 -16.73 -6.38 1.09
CA ARG A 50 -17.47 -6.57 2.35
C ARG A 50 -16.63 -6.08 3.53
N THR A 51 -17.15 -5.07 4.24
CA THR A 51 -16.58 -4.57 5.50
C THR A 51 -17.22 -5.31 6.67
N ASP A 52 -16.44 -6.10 7.38
CA ASP A 52 -16.97 -7.19 8.20
C ASP A 52 -17.11 -6.85 9.69
N LYS A 53 -16.23 -5.97 10.17
CA LYS A 53 -16.31 -5.41 11.52
C LYS A 53 -16.06 -3.92 11.41
N PHE A 54 -17.08 -3.15 11.77
CA PHE A 54 -16.95 -1.75 12.13
C PHE A 54 -16.45 -1.72 13.57
N LEU A 55 -15.17 -1.43 13.77
CA LEU A 55 -14.72 -1.00 15.09
C LEU A 55 -14.90 0.51 15.12
N ILE A 56 -15.91 0.95 15.87
CA ILE A 56 -16.02 2.35 16.29
C ILE A 56 -14.98 2.51 17.40
N LEU A 57 -13.84 3.07 17.03
CA LEU A 57 -12.81 3.45 17.98
C LEU A 57 -13.05 4.91 18.36
N PRO A 58 -12.60 5.38 19.53
CA PRO A 58 -12.88 6.73 20.02
C PRO A 58 -12.45 7.87 19.09
N PHE A 59 -11.75 7.61 17.98
CA PHE A 59 -11.18 8.61 17.07
C PHE A 59 -11.27 8.26 15.57
N GLY A 60 -12.19 7.36 15.17
CA GLY A 60 -12.43 7.02 13.76
C GLY A 60 -13.23 5.74 13.55
N VAL A 61 -13.79 5.58 12.34
CA VAL A 61 -14.41 4.33 11.89
C VAL A 61 -13.39 3.62 11.01
N THR A 62 -13.02 2.40 11.37
CA THR A 62 -12.20 1.55 10.50
C THR A 62 -13.02 0.34 10.08
N ALA A 63 -13.02 0.04 8.79
CA ALA A 63 -13.60 -1.17 8.27
C ALA A 63 -12.53 -2.27 8.17
N ASN A 64 -12.77 -3.42 8.81
CA ASN A 64 -12.02 -4.63 8.51
C ASN A 64 -12.61 -5.23 7.22
N ILE A 65 -11.92 -5.08 6.09
CA ILE A 65 -12.37 -5.66 4.82
C ILE A 65 -12.15 -7.18 4.91
N LYS A 66 -13.22 -7.97 4.73
CA LYS A 66 -13.21 -9.45 4.77
C LYS A 66 -12.52 -10.04 3.55
N ASP A 67 -12.57 -9.30 2.45
CA ASP A 67 -11.83 -9.59 1.23
C ASP A 67 -10.38 -9.21 1.49
N ASP A 68 -9.62 -10.21 1.93
CA ASP A 68 -8.19 -10.06 2.21
C ASP A 68 -7.43 -9.48 1.00
N ILE A 69 -7.97 -9.61 -0.20
CA ILE A 69 -7.34 -9.15 -1.44
C ILE A 69 -8.27 -8.23 -2.22
N ILE A 70 -7.83 -6.98 -2.36
CA ILE A 70 -8.50 -5.93 -3.12
C ILE A 70 -7.82 -5.85 -4.49
N ASN A 71 -8.62 -5.70 -5.54
CA ASN A 71 -8.10 -5.44 -6.88
C ASN A 71 -7.25 -4.16 -6.84
N PRO A 72 -6.03 -4.15 -7.38
CA PRO A 72 -5.16 -2.97 -7.36
C PRO A 72 -5.83 -1.69 -7.87
N ILE A 73 -6.69 -1.79 -8.89
CA ILE A 73 -7.40 -0.64 -9.45
C ILE A 73 -8.43 -0.12 -8.45
N ASP A 74 -9.15 -1.02 -7.79
CA ASP A 74 -10.15 -0.66 -6.80
C ASP A 74 -9.50 -0.09 -5.53
N ASP A 75 -8.33 -0.61 -5.10
CA ASP A 75 -7.56 -0.07 -3.97
C ASP A 75 -7.04 1.36 -4.27
N ILE A 76 -6.68 1.66 -5.52
CA ILE A 76 -6.38 3.03 -5.97
C ILE A 76 -7.62 3.93 -5.87
N LEU A 77 -8.78 3.48 -6.37
CA LEU A 77 -10.02 4.26 -6.33
C LEU A 77 -10.47 4.54 -4.90
N ILE A 78 -10.39 3.53 -4.03
CA ILE A 78 -10.66 3.67 -2.60
C ILE A 78 -9.66 4.67 -2.01
N SER A 79 -8.36 4.47 -2.18
CA SER A 79 -7.35 5.36 -1.58
C SER A 79 -7.45 6.80 -2.09
N LEU A 80 -7.90 7.02 -3.32
CA LEU A 80 -8.09 8.37 -3.87
C LEU A 80 -9.38 9.05 -3.36
N SER A 81 -10.37 8.29 -2.88
CA SER A 81 -11.69 8.84 -2.51
C SER A 81 -11.62 9.82 -1.33
N GLY A 82 -10.75 9.56 -0.35
CA GLY A 82 -10.54 10.42 0.82
C GLY A 82 -9.93 11.78 0.43
N PRO A 83 -8.77 11.82 -0.24
CA PRO A 83 -8.20 13.07 -0.74
C PRO A 83 -9.16 13.85 -1.65
N LEU A 84 -9.91 13.18 -2.53
CA LEU A 84 -10.93 13.82 -3.37
C LEU A 84 -12.06 14.44 -2.53
N PHE A 85 -12.51 13.75 -1.49
CA PHE A 85 -13.49 14.30 -0.56
C PHE A 85 -12.96 15.60 0.07
N ASN A 86 -11.74 15.61 0.61
CA ASN A 86 -11.17 16.82 1.18
C ASN A 86 -11.00 17.94 0.13
N LEU A 87 -10.64 17.62 -1.11
CA LEU A 87 -10.57 18.61 -2.18
C LEU A 87 -11.93 19.28 -2.42
N ILE A 88 -12.99 18.48 -2.55
CA ILE A 88 -14.36 18.98 -2.78
C ILE A 88 -14.80 19.89 -1.62
N ILE A 89 -14.55 19.45 -0.39
CA ILE A 89 -14.90 20.22 0.81
C ILE A 89 -14.06 21.50 0.92
N ALA A 90 -12.77 21.45 0.57
CA ALA A 90 -11.93 22.65 0.54
C ALA A 90 -12.51 23.67 -0.45
N VAL A 91 -12.77 23.27 -1.69
CA VAL A 91 -13.35 24.15 -2.72
C VAL A 91 -14.67 24.76 -2.23
N LEU A 92 -15.56 23.96 -1.64
CA LEU A 92 -16.81 24.45 -1.05
C LEU A 92 -16.58 25.53 0.02
N PHE A 93 -15.72 25.27 1.01
CA PHE A 93 -15.47 26.23 2.08
C PHE A 93 -14.69 27.47 1.63
N TYR A 94 -13.92 27.38 0.55
CA TYR A 94 -13.32 28.55 -0.08
C TYR A 94 -14.37 29.49 -0.67
N PHE A 95 -15.36 28.95 -1.39
CA PHE A 95 -16.48 29.74 -1.90
C PHE A 95 -17.33 30.33 -0.77
N LEU A 96 -17.60 29.55 0.28
CA LEU A 96 -18.35 30.04 1.45
C LEU A 96 -17.60 31.16 2.20
N TYR A 97 -16.27 31.09 2.26
CA TYR A 97 -15.45 32.15 2.82
C TYR A 97 -15.57 33.44 2.00
N ILE A 98 -15.40 33.38 0.68
CA ILE A 98 -15.45 34.55 -0.19
C ILE A 98 -16.84 35.20 -0.17
N GLN A 99 -17.90 34.38 -0.28
CA GLN A 99 -19.26 34.89 -0.48
C GLN A 99 -19.94 35.31 0.83
N TYR A 100 -19.66 34.61 1.93
CA TYR A 100 -20.41 34.77 3.18
C TYR A 100 -19.52 35.00 4.41
N GLY A 101 -18.20 35.06 4.24
CA GLY A 101 -17.27 35.28 5.37
C GLY A 101 -17.15 34.09 6.33
N TYR A 102 -17.45 32.86 5.89
CA TYR A 102 -17.21 31.66 6.70
C TYR A 102 -15.74 31.54 7.11
N ASP A 103 -15.47 30.94 8.27
CA ASP A 103 -14.11 30.79 8.78
C ASP A 103 -13.18 30.06 7.78
N TYR A 104 -12.10 30.75 7.36
CA TYR A 104 -11.14 30.24 6.38
C TYR A 104 -10.39 28.98 6.85
N ILE A 105 -10.45 28.65 8.15
CA ILE A 105 -9.82 27.43 8.68
C ILE A 105 -10.41 26.15 8.07
N TYR A 106 -11.70 26.11 7.71
CA TYR A 106 -12.33 24.92 7.12
C TYR A 106 -11.69 24.55 5.78
N PHE A 107 -11.38 25.55 4.95
CA PHE A 107 -10.59 25.37 3.74
C PHE A 107 -9.19 24.83 4.06
N LYS A 108 -8.47 25.52 4.97
CA LYS A 108 -7.09 25.14 5.34
C LYS A 108 -6.99 23.70 5.83
N VAL A 109 -7.87 23.29 6.74
CA VAL A 109 -7.91 21.94 7.31
C VAL A 109 -8.00 20.89 6.21
N ASN A 110 -8.92 21.07 5.27
CA ASN A 110 -9.15 20.11 4.20
C ASN A 110 -7.99 20.06 3.20
N ILE A 111 -7.39 21.20 2.85
CA ILE A 111 -6.18 21.21 2.02
C ILE A 111 -5.02 20.49 2.71
N VAL A 112 -4.81 20.74 4.00
CA VAL A 112 -3.76 20.06 4.78
C VAL A 112 -3.99 18.55 4.82
N LEU A 113 -5.21 18.09 5.12
CA LEU A 113 -5.55 16.66 5.14
C LEU A 113 -5.38 16.02 3.76
N MET A 114 -5.79 16.68 2.69
CA MET A 114 -5.61 16.21 1.31
C MET A 114 -4.13 16.05 0.97
N LEU A 115 -3.33 17.11 1.14
CA LEU A 115 -1.92 17.09 0.78
C LEU A 115 -1.13 16.11 1.62
N PHE A 116 -1.43 16.03 2.91
CA PHE A 116 -0.78 15.11 3.83
C PHE A 116 -1.06 13.65 3.44
N ASN A 117 -2.32 13.30 3.19
CA ASN A 117 -2.65 11.92 2.80
C ASN A 117 -2.18 11.55 1.39
N LEU A 118 -1.93 12.49 0.49
CA LEU A 118 -1.35 12.23 -0.83
C LEU A 118 0.17 12.04 -0.83
N ILE A 119 0.85 12.18 0.32
CA ILE A 119 2.28 11.88 0.43
C ILE A 119 2.53 10.41 0.04
N PRO A 120 3.46 10.12 -0.88
CA PRO A 120 3.71 8.78 -1.40
C PRO A 120 4.55 7.92 -0.45
N ALA A 121 4.13 7.78 0.82
CA ALA A 121 4.92 7.15 1.87
C ALA A 121 4.08 6.35 2.88
N GLY A 122 4.61 5.19 3.25
CA GLY A 122 4.09 4.38 4.35
C GLY A 122 2.61 4.01 4.22
N PHE A 123 1.86 4.33 5.28
CA PHE A 123 0.47 3.95 5.49
C PHE A 123 -0.54 4.95 4.89
N LEU A 124 -0.06 6.11 4.40
CA LEU A 124 -0.88 7.16 3.82
C LEU A 124 -1.50 6.73 2.49
N ASP A 125 -2.56 7.38 2.07
CA ASP A 125 -3.29 7.03 0.83
C ASP A 125 -2.41 7.15 -0.40
N GLY A 126 -1.61 8.20 -0.52
CA GLY A 126 -0.64 8.40 -1.60
C GLY A 126 0.40 7.28 -1.65
N GLY A 127 0.78 6.73 -0.49
CA GLY A 127 1.62 5.55 -0.39
C GLY A 127 0.93 4.31 -0.94
N ARG A 128 -0.34 4.09 -0.61
CA ARG A 128 -1.14 2.98 -1.17
C ARG A 128 -1.32 3.12 -2.68
N ILE A 129 -1.72 4.30 -3.15
CA ILE A 129 -1.88 4.62 -4.57
C ILE A 129 -0.60 4.32 -5.34
N LEU A 130 0.54 4.86 -4.91
CA LEU A 130 1.82 4.65 -5.58
C LEU A 130 2.21 3.16 -5.59
N LYS A 131 2.02 2.46 -4.45
CA LYS A 131 2.28 1.02 -4.35
C LYS A 131 1.48 0.23 -5.38
N ASP A 132 0.19 0.52 -5.49
CA ASP A 132 -0.73 -0.19 -6.35
C ASP A 132 -0.45 0.09 -7.83
N ILE A 133 -0.05 1.31 -8.17
CA ILE A 133 0.43 1.64 -9.51
C ILE A 133 1.68 0.80 -9.83
N ILE A 134 2.69 0.78 -8.96
CA ILE A 134 3.95 0.07 -9.23
C ILE A 134 3.72 -1.45 -9.32
N LYS A 135 2.90 -2.04 -8.45
CA LYS A 135 2.62 -3.49 -8.47
C LYS A 135 1.83 -3.90 -9.71
N VAL A 136 1.05 -2.98 -10.29
CA VAL A 136 0.37 -3.20 -11.57
C VAL A 136 1.34 -3.20 -12.74
N TYR A 137 2.25 -2.22 -12.80
CA TYR A 137 3.05 -1.95 -14.01
C TYR A 137 4.48 -2.48 -13.99
N TYR A 138 5.11 -2.61 -12.82
CA TYR A 138 6.55 -2.87 -12.69
C TYR A 138 6.85 -4.19 -11.97
N SER A 139 6.68 -4.22 -10.65
CA SER A 139 7.04 -5.39 -9.84
C SER A 139 6.49 -5.30 -8.43
N PHE A 140 6.08 -6.44 -7.86
CA PHE A 140 5.63 -6.58 -6.48
C PHE A 140 6.72 -6.20 -5.47
N TYR A 141 7.98 -6.54 -5.75
CA TYR A 141 9.08 -6.15 -4.88
C TYR A 141 9.36 -4.65 -4.94
N TYR A 142 9.43 -4.07 -6.15
CA TYR A 142 9.71 -2.65 -6.31
C TYR A 142 8.63 -1.77 -5.69
N SER A 143 7.35 -2.18 -5.73
CA SER A 143 6.28 -1.44 -5.07
C SER A 143 6.48 -1.35 -3.57
N GLU A 144 6.87 -2.45 -2.93
CA GLU A 144 7.11 -2.49 -1.49
C GLU A 144 8.41 -1.75 -1.10
N PHE A 145 9.46 -1.91 -1.90
CA PHE A 145 10.76 -1.27 -1.67
C PHE A 145 10.67 0.26 -1.76
N LEU A 146 9.97 0.80 -2.77
CA LEU A 146 9.84 2.25 -2.95
C LEU A 146 9.03 2.89 -1.82
N ILE A 147 7.96 2.25 -1.35
CA ILE A 147 7.17 2.77 -0.22
C ILE A 147 7.95 2.73 1.08
N TYR A 148 8.71 1.65 1.32
CA TYR A 148 9.64 1.56 2.44
C TYR A 148 10.67 2.70 2.41
N LEU A 149 11.31 2.91 1.26
CA LEU A 149 12.34 3.93 1.10
C LEU A 149 11.76 5.34 1.29
N ASN A 150 10.61 5.63 0.68
CA ASN A 150 9.94 6.91 0.83
C ASN A 150 9.58 7.18 2.30
N GLY A 151 9.08 6.18 3.04
CA GLY A 151 8.79 6.33 4.46
C GLY A 151 10.01 6.77 5.29
N ILE A 152 11.18 6.21 5.01
CA ILE A 152 12.45 6.62 5.64
C ILE A 152 12.84 8.03 5.21
N ILE A 153 12.80 8.34 3.91
CA ILE A 153 13.16 9.65 3.38
C ILE A 153 12.28 10.74 4.00
N PHE A 154 10.96 10.55 4.03
CA PHE A 154 10.03 11.49 4.64
C PHE A 154 10.27 11.66 6.14
N GLY A 155 10.51 10.57 6.86
CA GLY A 155 10.87 10.64 8.29
C GLY A 155 12.15 11.45 8.54
N CYS A 156 13.19 11.24 7.73
CA CYS A 156 14.44 12.01 7.79
C CYS A 156 14.23 13.49 7.45
N ILE A 157 13.41 13.81 6.44
CA ILE A 157 13.06 15.20 6.09
C ILE A 157 12.36 15.88 7.26
N ILE A 158 11.39 15.22 7.91
CA ILE A 158 10.70 15.75 9.08
C ILE A 158 11.70 16.04 10.21
N LEU A 159 12.61 15.09 10.50
CA LEU A 159 13.65 15.28 11.52
C LEU A 159 14.56 16.46 11.19
N PHE A 160 14.98 16.59 9.93
CA PHE A 160 15.83 17.69 9.49
C PHE A 160 15.13 19.06 9.66
N ILE A 161 13.88 19.18 9.22
CA ILE A 161 13.08 20.41 9.38
C ILE A 161 12.90 20.75 10.87
N THR A 162 12.77 19.73 11.72
CA THR A 162 12.55 19.90 13.16
C THR A 162 13.74 20.57 13.86
N ILE A 163 14.97 20.44 13.36
CA ILE A 163 16.18 21.05 13.94
C ILE A 163 16.05 22.58 14.06
N TYR A 164 15.33 23.21 13.13
CA TYR A 164 15.14 24.66 13.09
C TYR A 164 13.95 25.13 13.94
N GLU A 165 13.29 24.25 14.70
CA GLU A 165 12.15 24.60 15.54
C GLU A 165 12.62 25.17 16.89
N GLY A 166 12.46 26.48 17.07
CA GLY A 166 12.86 27.17 18.31
C GLY A 166 11.97 26.85 19.53
N ASN A 167 10.78 26.27 19.32
CA ASN A 167 9.89 25.89 20.42
C ASN A 167 10.10 24.42 20.80
N ILE A 168 10.56 24.17 22.04
CA ILE A 168 10.88 22.82 22.52
C ILE A 168 9.71 21.82 22.43
N PHE A 169 8.48 22.27 22.67
CA PHE A 169 7.31 21.40 22.57
C PHE A 169 7.03 21.01 21.11
N LYS A 170 7.10 21.97 20.18
CA LYS A 170 6.94 21.68 18.74
C LYS A 170 8.08 20.81 18.21
N PHE A 171 9.29 21.02 18.72
CA PHE A 171 10.46 20.21 18.40
C PHE A 171 10.19 18.74 18.76
N LEU A 172 9.86 18.45 20.02
CA LEU A 172 9.65 17.08 20.51
C LEU A 172 8.57 16.36 19.69
N ILE A 173 7.48 17.06 19.40
CA ILE A 173 6.35 16.54 18.63
C ILE A 173 6.74 16.16 17.20
N LYS A 174 7.35 17.08 16.45
CA LYS A 174 7.75 16.81 15.06
C LYS A 174 8.85 15.75 15.01
N ALA A 175 9.74 15.73 16.01
CA ALA A 175 10.79 14.73 16.12
C ALA A 175 10.21 13.32 16.33
N LEU A 176 9.27 13.18 17.27
CA LEU A 176 8.54 11.92 17.49
C LEU A 176 7.86 11.46 16.20
N PHE A 177 7.27 12.38 15.45
CA PHE A 177 6.62 12.08 14.18
C PHE A 177 7.59 11.56 13.12
N GLY A 178 8.75 12.21 12.96
CA GLY A 178 9.79 11.76 12.03
C GLY A 178 10.36 10.39 12.41
N VAL A 179 10.67 10.16 13.69
CA VAL A 179 11.12 8.85 14.20
C VAL A 179 10.06 7.78 13.95
N TYR A 180 8.79 8.13 14.15
CA TYR A 180 7.69 7.21 13.97
C TYR A 180 7.55 6.73 12.52
N PHE A 181 7.67 7.64 11.53
CA PHE A 181 7.66 7.27 10.11
C PHE A 181 8.75 6.24 9.77
N ILE A 182 9.94 6.45 10.31
CA ILE A 182 11.08 5.54 10.14
C ILE A 182 10.78 4.20 10.81
N PHE A 183 10.28 4.22 12.05
CA PHE A 183 9.94 3.01 12.80
C PHE A 183 8.90 2.14 12.08
N VAL A 184 7.82 2.74 11.56
CA VAL A 184 6.81 2.00 10.79
C VAL A 184 7.39 1.43 9.52
N SER A 185 8.22 2.17 8.81
CA SER A 185 8.88 1.67 7.60
C SER A 185 9.72 0.42 7.90
N PHE A 186 10.47 0.41 9.00
CA PHE A 186 11.20 -0.79 9.44
C PHE A 186 10.30 -1.94 9.87
N GLN A 187 9.20 -1.64 10.55
CA GLN A 187 8.25 -2.66 11.00
C GLN A 187 7.54 -3.33 9.81
N ASP A 188 7.19 -2.54 8.78
CA ASP A 188 6.53 -2.99 7.56
C ASP A 188 7.45 -3.85 6.67
N ARG A 189 8.78 -3.69 6.78
CA ARG A 189 9.76 -4.52 6.07
C ARG A 189 9.57 -6.01 6.36
N LYS A 190 9.17 -6.37 7.59
CA LYS A 190 8.99 -7.76 8.01
C LYS A 190 7.80 -8.44 7.31
N SER A 191 6.84 -7.68 6.82
CA SER A 191 5.64 -8.18 6.15
C SER A 191 5.69 -8.10 4.62
N ILE A 192 6.75 -7.54 4.02
CA ILE A 192 6.91 -7.41 2.56
C ILE A 192 6.78 -8.77 1.86
N ASN A 193 7.51 -9.78 2.32
CA ASN A 193 7.52 -11.08 1.64
C ASN A 193 6.13 -11.72 1.60
N TYR A 194 5.39 -11.63 2.71
CA TYR A 194 4.03 -12.13 2.79
C TYR A 194 3.10 -11.40 1.81
N ARG A 195 3.21 -10.07 1.69
CA ARG A 195 2.40 -9.28 0.76
C ARG A 195 2.70 -9.61 -0.70
N ILE A 196 3.97 -9.79 -1.06
CA ILE A 196 4.37 -10.20 -2.42
C ILE A 196 3.77 -11.55 -2.80
N ILE A 197 3.82 -12.54 -1.90
CA ILE A 197 3.20 -13.85 -2.15
C ILE A 197 1.69 -13.73 -2.29
N LYS A 198 1.06 -12.91 -1.46
CA LYS A 198 -0.38 -12.67 -1.52
C LYS A 198 -0.80 -12.01 -2.85
N ASP A 199 -0.07 -11.00 -3.30
CA ASP A 199 -0.29 -10.35 -4.60
C ASP A 199 -0.07 -11.33 -5.76
N PHE A 200 0.94 -12.20 -5.66
CA PHE A 200 1.22 -13.25 -6.64
C PHE A 200 0.09 -14.28 -6.74
N LEU A 201 -0.40 -14.80 -5.61
CA LEU A 201 -1.51 -15.75 -5.60
C LEU A 201 -2.80 -15.12 -6.16
N TYR A 202 -3.06 -13.85 -5.83
CA TYR A 202 -4.20 -13.13 -6.36
C TYR A 202 -4.11 -12.90 -7.86
N LYS A 203 -2.91 -12.64 -8.38
CA LYS A 203 -2.68 -12.42 -9.80
C LYS A 203 -3.17 -13.59 -10.65
N GLY A 204 -3.00 -14.83 -10.18
CA GLY A 204 -3.55 -16.01 -10.86
C GLY A 204 -5.07 -15.93 -11.08
N PHE A 205 -5.82 -15.48 -10.09
CA PHE A 205 -7.27 -15.24 -10.22
C PHE A 205 -7.58 -14.02 -11.09
N TYR A 206 -6.79 -12.95 -10.99
CA TYR A 206 -6.98 -11.72 -11.74
C TYR A 206 -6.83 -11.92 -13.26
N LEU A 207 -5.86 -12.72 -13.68
CA LEU A 207 -5.62 -12.99 -15.12
C LEU A 207 -6.65 -13.96 -15.70
N LYS A 208 -7.18 -14.91 -14.91
CA LYS A 208 -8.20 -15.86 -15.37
C LYS A 208 -9.48 -15.20 -15.90
N ASN A 209 -9.79 -14.00 -15.39
CA ASN A 209 -10.97 -13.23 -15.78
C ASN A 209 -10.72 -12.26 -16.95
N LYS A 210 -9.51 -12.23 -17.53
CA LYS A 210 -9.18 -11.37 -18.67
C LYS A 210 -9.08 -12.17 -19.96
N ASN A 211 -9.76 -11.69 -21.00
CA ASN A 211 -9.66 -12.27 -22.35
C ASN A 211 -8.28 -12.05 -22.99
N ASN A 212 -7.64 -10.92 -22.70
CA ASN A 212 -6.35 -10.54 -23.27
C ASN A 212 -5.37 -10.11 -22.18
N TYR A 213 -4.14 -10.60 -22.26
CA TYR A 213 -3.04 -10.19 -21.40
C TYR A 213 -1.73 -10.15 -22.20
N LYS A 214 -0.81 -9.28 -21.78
CA LYS A 214 0.50 -9.15 -22.42
C LYS A 214 1.43 -10.21 -21.84
N VAL A 215 2.07 -11.00 -22.71
CA VAL A 215 3.07 -11.99 -22.28
C VAL A 215 4.44 -11.32 -22.19
N GLU A 216 5.16 -11.56 -21.11
CA GLU A 216 6.54 -11.10 -20.90
C GLU A 216 7.46 -12.32 -20.69
N LEU A 217 8.53 -12.39 -21.47
CA LEU A 217 9.52 -13.46 -21.40
C LEU A 217 10.68 -13.04 -20.50
N ARG A 218 11.08 -13.89 -19.55
CA ARG A 218 12.24 -13.61 -18.68
C ARG A 218 13.14 -14.83 -18.53
N GLY A 219 14.45 -14.59 -18.57
CA GLY A 219 15.46 -15.62 -18.35
C GLY A 219 16.00 -15.56 -16.92
N PHE A 220 16.01 -16.70 -16.22
CA PHE A 220 16.59 -16.83 -14.88
C PHE A 220 17.58 -17.99 -14.83
N ASN A 221 18.66 -17.82 -14.07
CA ASN A 221 19.61 -18.90 -13.84
C ASN A 221 18.95 -20.08 -13.10
N ILE A 222 19.33 -21.30 -13.42
CA ILE A 222 18.79 -22.54 -12.84
C ILE A 222 18.85 -22.58 -11.29
N HIS A 223 19.79 -21.88 -10.66
CA HIS A 223 19.92 -21.82 -9.19
C HIS A 223 19.07 -20.73 -8.54
N THR A 224 18.32 -19.94 -9.32
CA THR A 224 17.46 -18.88 -8.79
C THR A 224 16.30 -19.50 -8.00
N LYS A 225 16.00 -18.93 -6.83
CA LYS A 225 14.85 -19.35 -6.01
C LYS A 225 13.53 -18.83 -6.59
N LEU A 226 12.46 -19.61 -6.45
CA LEU A 226 11.12 -19.24 -6.93
C LEU A 226 10.67 -17.87 -6.38
N PHE A 227 10.93 -17.57 -5.10
CA PHE A 227 10.55 -16.29 -4.53
C PHE A 227 11.27 -15.11 -5.19
N ASP A 228 12.54 -15.27 -5.59
CA ASP A 228 13.28 -14.22 -6.27
C ASP A 228 12.77 -13.99 -7.70
N VAL A 229 12.25 -15.03 -8.36
CA VAL A 229 11.50 -14.91 -9.62
C VAL A 229 10.19 -14.15 -9.39
N ILE A 230 9.39 -14.58 -8.41
CA ILE A 230 8.06 -14.00 -8.09
C ILE A 230 8.16 -12.50 -7.76
N LYS A 231 9.21 -12.08 -7.04
CA LYS A 231 9.46 -10.67 -6.73
C LYS A 231 9.41 -9.77 -7.96
N THR A 232 9.83 -10.29 -9.12
CA THR A 232 9.93 -9.52 -10.34
C THR A 232 8.57 -9.35 -11.05
N PHE A 233 7.56 -10.14 -10.71
CA PHE A 233 6.27 -10.13 -11.40
C PHE A 233 5.41 -8.90 -11.07
N CYS A 234 4.49 -8.57 -11.97
CA CYS A 234 3.47 -7.53 -11.82
C CYS A 234 2.11 -8.01 -12.35
N PHE A 235 1.02 -7.30 -12.06
CA PHE A 235 -0.34 -7.71 -12.48
C PHE A 235 -0.61 -7.60 -13.99
N LYS A 236 0.10 -6.71 -14.72
CA LYS A 236 -0.22 -6.41 -16.12
C LYS A 236 0.26 -7.49 -17.11
N HIS A 237 1.27 -8.26 -16.74
CA HIS A 237 1.92 -9.22 -17.65
C HIS A 237 1.73 -10.66 -17.16
N TYR A 238 1.53 -11.60 -18.09
CA TYR A 238 1.67 -13.03 -17.84
C TYR A 238 3.12 -13.44 -18.12
N TYR A 239 3.77 -14.16 -17.22
CA TYR A 239 5.18 -14.49 -17.35
C TYR A 239 5.40 -15.89 -17.93
N ILE A 240 6.31 -15.99 -18.88
CA ILE A 240 6.94 -17.25 -19.29
C ILE A 240 8.42 -17.15 -18.96
N ILE A 241 8.88 -18.07 -18.13
CA ILE A 241 10.24 -18.12 -17.61
C ILE A 241 11.08 -19.10 -18.40
N TYR A 242 12.17 -18.62 -18.98
CA TYR A 242 13.23 -19.46 -19.51
C TYR A 242 14.22 -19.76 -18.39
N VAL A 243 14.33 -21.03 -18.04
CA VAL A 243 15.37 -21.50 -17.12
C VAL A 243 16.66 -21.66 -17.90
N MET A 244 17.69 -20.93 -17.48
CA MET A 244 18.96 -20.80 -18.16
C MET A 244 20.06 -21.53 -17.38
N ASP A 245 20.88 -22.31 -18.07
CA ASP A 245 22.20 -22.73 -17.59
C ASP A 245 23.28 -21.98 -18.38
N GLY A 246 23.94 -21.04 -17.69
CA GLY A 246 24.77 -20.03 -18.33
C GLY A 246 23.96 -19.18 -19.32
N LYS A 247 24.27 -19.31 -20.62
CA LYS A 247 23.61 -18.59 -21.72
C LYS A 247 22.56 -19.43 -22.47
N ASN A 248 22.42 -20.71 -22.13
CA ASN A 248 21.58 -21.63 -22.87
C ASN A 248 20.23 -21.82 -22.16
N PRO A 249 19.08 -21.62 -22.84
CA PRO A 249 17.77 -21.95 -22.28
C PRO A 249 17.58 -23.47 -22.27
N ILE A 250 17.27 -24.04 -21.10
CA ILE A 250 17.03 -25.47 -20.91
C ILE A 250 15.54 -25.78 -21.08
N LYS A 251 14.68 -25.13 -20.30
CA LYS A 251 13.24 -25.38 -20.27
C LYS A 251 12.49 -24.06 -20.07
N LYS A 252 11.27 -24.00 -20.59
CA LYS A 252 10.30 -22.94 -20.28
C LYS A 252 9.38 -23.41 -19.16
N ILE A 253 9.10 -22.53 -18.21
CA ILE A 253 8.12 -22.72 -17.12
C ILE A 253 7.19 -21.52 -17.18
N ASP A 254 5.88 -21.74 -17.11
CA ASP A 254 4.93 -20.65 -17.08
C ASP A 254 4.60 -20.18 -15.66
N GLU A 255 3.81 -19.13 -15.54
CA GLU A 255 3.45 -18.57 -14.24
C GLU A 255 2.58 -19.50 -13.39
N GLU A 256 1.72 -20.31 -14.01
CA GLU A 256 0.84 -21.25 -13.29
C GLU A 256 1.65 -22.38 -12.64
N ASP A 257 2.65 -22.89 -13.35
CA ASP A 257 3.55 -23.92 -12.83
C ASP A 257 4.39 -23.39 -11.67
N ILE A 258 4.82 -22.12 -11.73
CA ILE A 258 5.49 -21.46 -10.59
C ILE A 258 4.55 -21.34 -9.39
N ILE A 259 3.26 -21.02 -9.59
CA ILE A 259 2.28 -20.97 -8.50
C ILE A 259 2.14 -22.36 -7.86
N LYS A 260 1.95 -23.41 -8.66
CA LYS A 260 1.82 -24.79 -8.17
C LYS A 260 3.06 -25.23 -7.41
N ALA A 261 4.24 -25.04 -7.99
CA ALA A 261 5.51 -25.42 -7.38
C ALA A 261 5.74 -24.69 -6.05
N TYR A 262 5.43 -23.39 -5.99
CA TYR A 262 5.57 -22.61 -4.75
C TYR A 262 4.61 -23.07 -3.66
N LEU A 263 3.36 -23.44 -4.01
CA LEU A 263 2.38 -23.95 -3.06
C LEU A 263 2.70 -25.36 -2.55
N SER A 264 3.23 -26.23 -3.42
CA SER A 264 3.55 -27.62 -3.07
C SER A 264 4.87 -27.75 -2.31
N TYR A 265 5.90 -27.03 -2.73
CA TYR A 265 7.27 -27.24 -2.26
C TYR A 265 7.89 -26.01 -1.58
N GLY A 266 7.23 -24.85 -1.64
CA GLY A 266 7.73 -23.62 -1.04
C GLY A 266 8.82 -22.94 -1.89
N ASN A 267 9.77 -22.27 -1.22
CA ASN A 267 10.79 -21.46 -1.88
C ASN A 267 12.03 -22.27 -2.34
N ILE A 268 11.80 -23.24 -3.21
CA ILE A 268 12.83 -24.07 -3.86
C ILE A 268 13.54 -23.32 -5.00
N SER A 269 14.64 -23.86 -5.51
CA SER A 269 15.30 -23.36 -6.72
C SER A 269 14.65 -23.86 -8.02
N LEU A 270 14.93 -23.19 -9.13
CA LEU A 270 14.41 -23.60 -10.44
C LEU A 270 14.92 -24.99 -10.86
N ASP A 271 16.15 -25.38 -10.50
CA ASP A 271 16.66 -26.73 -10.78
C ASP A 271 15.88 -27.83 -10.03
N GLU A 272 15.49 -27.56 -8.78
CA GLU A 272 14.65 -28.46 -7.99
C GLU A 272 13.24 -28.52 -8.58
N CYS A 273 12.69 -27.37 -8.97
CA CYS A 273 11.38 -27.27 -9.62
C CYS A 273 11.32 -28.14 -10.89
N LEU A 274 12.36 -28.11 -11.72
CA LEU A 274 12.45 -28.90 -12.95
C LEU A 274 12.48 -30.41 -12.69
N LYS A 275 13.07 -30.86 -11.58
CA LYS A 275 13.16 -32.29 -11.24
C LYS A 275 11.80 -32.86 -10.83
N TYR A 276 10.97 -32.09 -10.12
CA TYR A 276 9.64 -32.52 -9.68
C TYR A 276 8.61 -32.52 -10.81
N ASP A 277 8.70 -31.55 -11.71
CA ASP A 277 7.85 -31.45 -12.90
C ASP A 277 8.03 -32.67 -13.84
N LEU A 278 9.27 -33.18 -13.94
CA LEU A 278 9.58 -34.43 -14.67
C LEU A 278 9.09 -35.71 -13.97
N GLN A 279 8.80 -35.68 -12.67
CA GLN A 279 8.27 -36.85 -11.95
C GLN A 279 6.75 -37.00 -12.14
N GLU A 280 6.01 -35.92 -12.29
CA GLU A 280 4.57 -35.96 -12.60
C GLU A 280 4.30 -36.41 -14.05
N GLU A 281 5.11 -35.99 -15.04
CA GLU A 281 4.97 -36.43 -16.44
C GLU A 281 5.25 -37.93 -16.64
N ASN A 282 6.09 -38.54 -15.80
CA ASN A 282 6.43 -39.98 -15.87
C ASN A 282 5.48 -40.88 -15.03
N SER A 283 4.40 -40.31 -14.48
CA SER A 283 3.43 -41.02 -13.63
C SER A 283 2.08 -41.31 -14.30
N TRP A 284 1.99 -41.09 -15.62
CA TRP A 284 0.87 -41.44 -16.50
C TRP A 284 1.29 -42.52 -17.51
#